data_AF-A0A7S2XXJ0-F1
#
_entry.id   AF-A0A7S2XXJ0-F1
#
_cell.length_a   1.000
_cell.length_b   1.000
_cell.length_c   1.000
_cell.angle_alpha   90.00
_cell.angle_beta   90.00
_cell.angle_gamma   90.00
#
_symmetry.space_group_name_H-M   'P 1'
#
loop_
_entity.id
_entity.type
_entity.pdbx_description
1 polymer ?
#
loop_
_entity_poly.entity_id
_entity_poly.type
_entity_poly.pdbx_seq_one_letter_code
_entity_poly.pdbx_strand_id
1 'polypeptide(L)'
;SLAQGACTEQKTQATLGTLAVWDREARVSISSRTLCRAVSLVQVQSSEVFEILTSKAIGIGQLLQTLNLRPNFVLHDAGRNSDGGLWRAYSLVCDGILTCSIREDFSPDAWDINSPE
;
A
#
# COMPACT_ATOMS: atom_id res chain seq x y z
N SER A 1 -8.28 9.99 -13.75
CA SER A 1 -8.74 10.52 -12.45
C SER A 1 -7.67 10.22 -11.42
N LEU A 2 -7.14 11.27 -10.76
CA LEU A 2 -5.94 11.20 -9.91
C LEU A 2 -6.31 10.67 -8.52
N ALA A 3 -5.72 9.53 -8.13
CA ALA A 3 -5.78 9.04 -6.76
C ALA A 3 -5.03 10.01 -5.84
N GLN A 4 -5.76 10.79 -5.04
CA GLN A 4 -5.19 11.64 -3.99
C GLN A 4 -5.21 10.87 -2.67
N GLY A 5 -4.06 10.29 -2.30
CA GLY A 5 -3.84 9.67 -0.99
C GLY A 5 -3.20 10.68 -0.04
N ALA A 6 -3.85 10.96 1.08
CA ALA A 6 -3.24 11.70 2.19
C ALA A 6 -2.34 10.74 2.98
N CYS A 7 -1.03 10.99 3.00
CA CYS A 7 -0.02 10.20 3.70
C CYS A 7 0.14 10.74 5.12
N THR A 8 -0.24 9.98 6.15
CA THR A 8 0.09 10.30 7.54
C THR A 8 1.36 9.54 7.92
N GLU A 9 2.46 10.26 8.09
CA GLU A 9 3.78 9.67 8.34
C GLU A 9 4.07 9.57 9.85
N GLN A 10 4.32 8.36 10.35
CA GLN A 10 4.89 8.12 11.67
C GLN A 10 6.18 7.33 11.52
N LYS A 11 7.27 7.84 12.12
CA LYS A 11 8.63 7.32 11.97
C LYS A 11 9.02 6.52 13.22
N THR A 12 9.09 5.20 13.11
CA THR A 12 9.47 4.31 14.22
C THR A 12 10.86 3.71 13.97
N GLN A 13 11.66 3.56 15.04
CA GLN A 13 13.11 3.29 15.01
C GLN A 13 13.55 2.08 14.17
N ALA A 14 14.68 2.26 13.48
CA ALA A 14 15.36 1.31 12.60
C ALA A 14 16.04 0.16 13.38
N THR A 15 15.78 -1.09 12.95
CA THR A 15 16.49 -2.32 13.38
C THR A 15 17.65 -2.63 12.44
N LEU A 16 18.63 -3.45 12.86
CA LEU A 16 19.81 -3.84 12.06
C LEU A 16 19.42 -4.29 10.63
N GLY A 17 19.84 -3.53 9.62
CA GLY A 17 19.55 -3.78 8.20
C GLY A 17 18.37 -3.01 7.60
N THR A 18 17.53 -2.36 8.42
CA THR A 18 16.43 -1.50 7.96
C THR A 18 16.83 -0.04 8.09
N LEU A 19 16.78 0.71 6.98
CA LEU A 19 17.11 2.14 6.96
C LEU A 19 15.96 3.00 7.49
N ALA A 20 14.72 2.62 7.19
CA ALA A 20 13.54 3.34 7.67
C ALA A 20 12.26 2.51 7.56
N VAL A 21 11.27 2.94 8.33
CA VAL A 21 9.93 2.37 8.39
C VAL A 21 8.91 3.50 8.23
N TRP A 22 7.91 3.31 7.37
CA TRP A 22 6.80 4.23 7.16
C TRP A 22 5.46 3.54 7.28
N ASP A 23 4.55 4.16 8.02
CA ASP A 23 3.12 3.89 7.91
C ASP A 23 2.52 4.74 6.78
N ARG A 24 1.68 4.13 5.95
CA ARG A 24 0.97 4.81 4.86
C ARG A 24 -0.49 4.36 4.81
N GLU A 25 -1.38 5.32 4.55
CA GLU A 25 -2.77 5.03 4.22
C GLU A 25 -3.08 5.57 2.82
N ALA A 26 -3.75 4.76 2.01
CA ALA A 26 -4.22 5.13 0.69
C ALA A 26 -5.70 4.78 0.54
N ARG A 27 -6.41 5.60 -0.23
CA ARG A 27 -7.81 5.34 -0.61
C ARG A 27 -7.89 5.29 -2.13
N VAL A 28 -8.52 4.23 -2.63
CA VAL A 28 -8.80 4.05 -4.05
C VAL A 28 -10.27 4.41 -4.26
N SER A 29 -10.50 5.41 -5.10
CA SER A 29 -11.85 5.92 -5.36
C SER A 29 -12.10 6.03 -6.86
N ILE A 30 -13.32 5.68 -7.28
CA ILE A 30 -13.85 5.88 -8.64
C ILE A 30 -15.15 6.68 -8.50
N SER A 31 -15.32 7.72 -9.31
CA SER A 31 -16.51 8.59 -9.29
C SER A 31 -16.93 9.02 -7.87
N SER A 32 -15.98 9.55 -7.09
CA SER A 32 -16.15 10.01 -5.70
C SER A 32 -16.51 8.93 -4.66
N ARG A 33 -16.65 7.67 -5.06
CA ARG A 33 -16.89 6.53 -4.17
C ARG A 33 -15.59 5.84 -3.83
N THR A 34 -15.33 5.67 -2.53
CA THR A 34 -14.14 4.95 -2.05
C THR A 34 -14.39 3.45 -2.11
N LEU A 35 -13.64 2.74 -2.95
CA LEU A 35 -13.76 1.30 -3.17
C LEU A 35 -12.84 0.50 -2.26
N CYS A 36 -11.68 1.06 -1.91
CA CYS A 36 -10.68 0.38 -1.10
C CYS A 36 -9.95 1.37 -0.21
N ARG A 37 -9.72 0.95 1.03
CA ARG A 37 -8.78 1.57 1.96
C ARG A 37 -7.61 0.62 2.17
N ALA A 38 -6.40 1.09 1.90
CA ALA A 38 -5.18 0.33 2.09
C ALA A 38 -4.34 0.98 3.18
N VAL A 39 -3.97 0.23 4.21
CA VAL A 39 -2.98 0.62 5.22
C VAL A 39 -1.75 -0.23 5.02
N SER A 40 -0.57 0.40 5.02
CA SER A 40 0.69 -0.25 4.70
C SER A 40 1.78 0.14 5.66
N LEU A 41 2.61 -0.83 6.05
CA LEU A 41 3.91 -0.64 6.69
C LEU A 41 5.00 -0.91 5.65
N VAL A 42 5.83 0.09 5.37
CA VAL A 42 6.92 0.00 4.39
C VAL A 42 8.25 0.00 5.13
N GLN A 43 8.99 -1.09 5.02
CA GLN A 43 10.34 -1.24 5.56
C GLN A 43 11.32 -1.18 4.39
N VAL A 44 12.29 -0.29 4.46
CA VAL A 44 13.28 -0.09 3.39
C VAL A 44 14.66 -0.46 3.88
N GLN A 45 15.38 -1.23 3.08
CA GLN A 45 16.76 -1.64 3.33
C GLN A 45 17.75 -0.98 2.33
N SER A 46 17.26 -0.53 1.17
CA SER A 46 18.07 0.15 0.14
C SER A 46 18.13 1.67 0.32
N SER A 47 19.33 2.25 0.24
CA SER A 47 19.53 3.70 0.33
C SER A 47 18.92 4.46 -0.85
N GLU A 48 18.94 3.87 -2.05
CA GLU A 48 18.31 4.46 -3.25
C GLU A 48 16.80 4.61 -3.06
N VAL A 49 16.14 3.56 -2.55
CA VAL A 49 14.69 3.58 -2.28
C VAL A 49 14.36 4.55 -1.16
N PHE A 50 15.21 4.63 -0.13
CA PHE A 50 15.07 5.59 0.96
C PHE A 50 15.06 7.04 0.45
N GLU A 51 16.00 7.40 -0.42
CA GLU A 51 16.09 8.74 -1.00
C GLU A 51 14.86 9.08 -1.85
N ILE A 52 14.37 8.13 -2.65
CA ILE A 52 13.20 8.34 -3.50
C ILE A 52 11.94 8.55 -2.67
N LEU A 53 11.72 7.71 -1.65
CA LEU A 53 10.56 7.82 -0.76
C LEU A 53 10.58 9.10 0.09
N THR A 54 11.77 9.59 0.43
CA THR A 54 11.92 10.85 1.19
C THR A 54 11.76 12.08 0.30
N SER A 55 12.17 12.02 -0.96
CA SER A 55 12.21 13.18 -1.87
C SER A 55 10.96 13.35 -2.74
N LYS A 56 10.14 12.30 -2.91
CA LYS A 56 8.97 12.33 -3.80
C LYS A 56 7.72 11.78 -3.12
N ALA A 57 6.59 12.48 -3.31
CA ALA A 57 5.27 11.97 -2.97
C ALA A 57 4.80 10.94 -4.02
N ILE A 58 5.42 9.75 -4.04
CA ILE A 58 4.99 8.63 -4.90
C ILE A 58 4.33 7.52 -4.07
N GLY A 59 3.29 6.92 -4.64
CA GLY A 59 2.65 5.72 -4.06
C GLY A 59 3.52 4.48 -4.19
N ILE A 60 3.29 3.46 -3.35
CA ILE A 60 4.06 2.20 -3.34
C ILE A 60 3.99 1.50 -4.71
N GLY A 61 2.81 1.46 -5.34
CA GLY A 61 2.66 0.87 -6.68
C GLY A 61 3.48 1.60 -7.74
N GLN A 62 3.53 2.93 -7.68
CA GLN A 62 4.34 3.74 -8.60
C GLN A 62 5.84 3.56 -8.34
N LEU A 63 6.26 3.43 -7.07
CA LEU A 63 7.65 3.14 -6.71
C LEU A 63 8.11 1.82 -7.36
N LEU A 64 7.35 0.74 -7.14
CA LEU A 64 7.68 -0.58 -7.67
C LEU A 64 7.78 -0.55 -9.21
N GLN A 65 6.83 0.11 -9.87
CA GLN A 65 6.83 0.24 -11.33
C GLN A 65 8.01 1.09 -11.83
N THR A 66 8.27 2.25 -11.21
CA THR A 66 9.32 3.19 -11.63
C THR A 66 10.71 2.56 -11.52
N LEU A 67 10.91 1.75 -10.48
CA LEU A 67 12.16 1.04 -10.23
C LEU A 67 12.22 -0.34 -10.89
N ASN A 68 11.22 -0.72 -11.69
CA ASN A 68 11.08 -2.04 -12.31
C ASN A 68 11.25 -3.20 -11.30
N LEU A 69 10.85 -2.97 -10.04
CA LEU A 69 10.94 -3.97 -9.00
C LEU A 69 9.82 -5.00 -9.18
N ARG A 70 10.19 -6.27 -9.09
CA ARG A 70 9.25 -7.40 -9.14
C ARG A 70 9.16 -8.03 -7.75
N PRO A 71 8.21 -7.58 -6.92
CA PRO A 71 8.07 -8.12 -5.59
C PRO A 71 7.53 -9.55 -5.64
N ASN A 72 8.00 -10.39 -4.73
CA ASN A 72 7.32 -11.61 -4.36
C ASN A 72 6.05 -11.25 -3.56
N PHE A 73 4.91 -11.78 -4.00
CA PHE A 73 3.64 -11.60 -3.31
C PHE A 73 3.39 -12.76 -2.34
N VAL A 74 3.06 -12.43 -1.09
CA VAL A 74 2.68 -13.40 -0.06
C VAL A 74 1.34 -12.97 0.53
N LEU A 75 0.31 -13.78 0.33
CA LEU A 75 -0.99 -13.58 1.01
C LEU A 75 -0.89 -14.18 2.41
N HIS A 76 -1.11 -13.35 3.43
CA HIS A 76 -1.10 -13.79 4.83
C HIS A 76 -2.47 -14.24 5.29
N ASP A 77 -3.49 -13.46 4.96
CA ASP A 77 -4.87 -13.74 5.35
C ASP A 77 -5.86 -12.99 4.44
N ALA A 78 -7.09 -13.48 4.36
CA ALA A 78 -8.18 -12.84 3.64
C ALA A 78 -9.53 -13.25 4.21
N GLY A 79 -10.51 -12.36 4.09
CA GLY A 79 -11.85 -12.65 4.59
C GLY A 79 -12.88 -11.62 4.17
N ARG A 80 -13.98 -11.64 4.93
CA ARG A 80 -15.07 -10.67 4.81
C ARG A 80 -15.22 -9.86 6.08
N ASN A 81 -15.57 -8.60 5.92
CA ASN A 81 -16.03 -7.72 6.96
C ASN A 81 -17.51 -8.03 7.27
N SER A 82 -18.00 -7.56 8.43
CA SER A 82 -19.38 -7.79 8.87
C SER A 82 -20.44 -7.18 7.95
N ASP A 83 -20.06 -6.16 7.18
CA ASP A 83 -20.89 -5.49 6.18
C ASP A 83 -20.90 -6.19 4.81
N GLY A 84 -20.15 -7.30 4.67
CA GLY A 84 -20.01 -8.05 3.42
C GLY A 84 -18.82 -7.65 2.55
N GLY A 85 -18.11 -6.56 2.90
CA GLY A 85 -16.89 -6.11 2.24
C GLY A 85 -15.78 -7.17 2.30
N LEU A 86 -14.93 -7.22 1.28
CA LEU A 86 -13.77 -8.12 1.26
C LEU A 86 -12.58 -7.44 1.93
N TRP A 87 -11.68 -8.22 2.53
CA TRP A 87 -10.40 -7.71 2.97
C TRP A 87 -9.28 -8.72 2.71
N ARG A 88 -8.06 -8.23 2.60
CA ARG A 88 -6.85 -9.06 2.51
C ARG A 88 -5.67 -8.42 3.22
N ALA A 89 -4.85 -9.25 3.84
CA ALA A 89 -3.56 -8.89 4.40
C ALA A 89 -2.46 -9.64 3.65
N TYR A 90 -1.48 -8.93 3.11
CA TYR A 90 -0.43 -9.51 2.29
C TYR A 90 0.88 -8.73 2.43
N SER A 91 1.95 -9.26 1.83
CA SER A 91 3.19 -8.53 1.68
C SER A 91 3.74 -8.59 0.26
N LEU A 92 4.42 -7.51 -0.10
CA LEU A 92 5.22 -7.38 -1.31
C LEU A 92 6.68 -7.29 -0.88
N VAL A 93 7.48 -8.29 -1.23
CA VAL A 93 8.88 -8.42 -0.79
C VAL A 93 9.82 -8.31 -1.98
N CYS A 94 10.73 -7.34 -1.92
CA CYS A 94 11.88 -7.24 -2.81
C CYS A 94 13.13 -7.48 -1.96
N ASP A 95 13.74 -8.65 -2.12
CA ASP A 95 14.84 -9.11 -1.25
C ASP A 95 15.99 -8.09 -1.21
N GLY A 96 16.38 -7.71 0.02
CA GLY A 96 17.43 -6.72 0.27
C GLY A 96 17.09 -5.28 -0.10
N ILE A 97 15.87 -4.98 -0.56
CA ILE A 97 15.47 -3.66 -1.05
C ILE A 97 14.38 -3.05 -0.19
N LEU A 98 13.21 -3.70 -0.15
CA LEU A 98 12.05 -3.24 0.62
C LEU A 98 11.10 -4.39 0.94
N THR A 99 10.34 -4.23 2.01
CA THR A 99 9.18 -5.06 2.36
C THR A 99 8.00 -4.14 2.64
N CYS A 100 6.89 -4.36 1.93
CA CYS A 100 5.62 -3.69 2.20
C CYS A 100 4.63 -4.69 2.77
N SER A 101 4.19 -4.51 4.01
CA SER A 101 3.06 -5.24 4.59
C SER A 101 1.79 -4.41 4.44
N ILE A 102 0.76 -4.97 3.83
CA ILE A 102 -0.41 -4.23 3.35
C ILE A 102 -1.69 -4.92 3.85
N ARG A 103 -2.59 -4.13 4.42
CA ARG A 103 -3.99 -4.51 4.72
C ARG A 103 -4.90 -3.67 3.85
N GLU A 104 -5.70 -4.33 3.03
CA GLU A 104 -6.73 -3.71 2.21
C GLU A 104 -8.12 -4.12 2.69
N ASP A 105 -9.01 -3.14 2.83
CA ASP A 105 -10.42 -3.31 3.13
C ASP A 105 -11.23 -2.69 1.99
N PHE A 106 -12.01 -3.52 1.31
CA PHE A 106 -12.86 -3.15 0.18
C PHE A 106 -14.29 -2.90 0.64
N SER A 107 -14.94 -1.91 0.03
CA SER A 107 -16.36 -1.67 0.26
C SER A 107 -17.20 -2.87 -0.25
N PRO A 108 -18.36 -3.16 0.36
CA PRO A 108 -19.19 -4.32 -0.01
C PRO A 108 -19.66 -4.28 -1.47
N ASP A 109 -19.75 -3.08 -2.02
CA ASP A 109 -20.17 -2.77 -3.36
C ASP A 109 -18.98 -2.55 -4.33
N ALA A 110 -17.74 -2.80 -3.91
CA ALA A 110 -16.54 -2.43 -4.68
C ALA A 110 -16.54 -2.96 -6.13
N TRP A 111 -17.19 -4.12 -6.36
CA TRP A 111 -17.28 -4.79 -7.66
C TRP A 111 -18.56 -4.51 -8.44
N ASP A 112 -19.41 -3.62 -7.93
CA ASP A 112 -20.55 -3.14 -8.70
C ASP A 112 -20.11 -2.07 -9.71
N ILE A 113 -19.78 -2.55 -10.91
CA ILE A 113 -19.35 -1.75 -12.06
C ILE A 113 -20.54 -1.08 -12.76
N ASN A 114 -21.78 -1.42 -12.38
CA ASN A 114 -23.00 -0.93 -13.02
C ASN A 114 -23.73 0.15 -12.23
N SER A 115 -23.22 0.56 -11.06
CA SER A 115 -23.81 1.65 -10.28
C SER A 115 -23.86 2.93 -11.15
N PRO A 116 -25.05 3.46 -11.48
CA PRO A 116 -25.18 4.68 -12.27
C PRO A 116 -24.64 5.89 -11.49
N GLU A 117 -24.17 6.90 -12.22
CA GLU A 117 -23.73 8.21 -11.69
C GLU A 117 -24.80 8.91 -10.83
#